data_AF-A0A6P2BCX4-F1
#
_entry.id   AF-A0A6P2BCX4-F1
#
_cell.length_a   1.000
_cell.length_b   1.000
_cell.length_c   1.000
_cell.angle_alpha   90.00
_cell.angle_beta   90.00
_cell.angle_gamma   90.00
#
_symmetry.space_group_name_H-M   'P 1'
#
loop_
_entity.id
_entity.type
_entity.pdbx_description
1 polymer ?
#
loop_
_entity_poly.entity_id
_entity_poly.type
_entity_poly.pdbx_seq_one_letter_code
_entity_poly.pdbx_strand_id
1 'polypeptide(L)'
;MSPPGKTSASLALDDLPQITDAFREGELSYSKVRAITRIATWDTEAELIELAQATTAEHVAKLVRARRQADHLSAPGAALNAWTHRHLGYHVATDGSVVFDGRVPAEMGAMLLKALERASEWLRSEDQAEPWRAFCDRVPDEAVPEKQQAPMRRADALAVMAERFLARVPEADESLNTADRYLITVHAPAEALPEHAAIDHEDPPQFEDGSVAAPETVRRLCCDAAVVLPVDIGAGIE
;
A
#
# COMPACT_ATOMS: atom_id res chain seq x y z
N MET A 1 33.49 6.42 -2.71
CA MET A 1 32.55 7.51 -3.04
C MET A 1 31.85 7.09 -4.33
N SER A 2 30.63 6.54 -4.26
CA SER A 2 29.92 6.08 -5.45
C SER A 2 29.47 7.32 -6.24
N PRO A 3 29.79 7.46 -7.54
CA PRO A 3 29.44 8.64 -8.30
C PRO A 3 27.91 8.81 -8.39
N PRO A 4 27.40 10.05 -8.40
CA PRO A 4 25.96 10.30 -8.54
C PRO A 4 25.47 9.70 -9.86
N GLY A 5 24.37 8.93 -9.78
CA GLY A 5 23.83 8.20 -10.93
C GLY A 5 23.45 9.15 -12.07
N LYS A 6 24.21 9.10 -13.17
CA LYS A 6 23.95 9.89 -14.38
C LYS A 6 22.60 9.47 -14.97
N THR A 7 21.71 10.45 -15.18
CA THR A 7 20.28 10.24 -15.47
C THR A 7 19.96 10.05 -16.95
N SER A 8 20.90 10.29 -17.88
CA SER A 8 20.76 9.96 -19.30
C SER A 8 21.96 9.18 -19.82
N ALA A 9 21.72 8.27 -20.78
CA ALA A 9 22.78 7.50 -21.43
C ALA A 9 23.81 8.41 -22.12
N SER A 10 23.36 9.54 -22.68
CA SER A 10 24.24 10.51 -23.35
C SER A 10 25.29 11.10 -22.41
N LEU A 11 24.91 11.46 -21.18
CA LEU A 11 25.83 12.00 -20.15
C LEU A 11 26.82 10.95 -19.61
N ALA A 12 26.49 9.66 -19.75
CA ALA A 12 27.31 8.57 -19.26
C ALA A 12 28.42 8.16 -20.24
N LEU A 13 28.18 8.30 -21.55
CA LEU A 13 29.08 7.84 -22.60
C LEU A 13 30.40 8.62 -22.68
N ASP A 14 30.44 9.87 -22.23
CA ASP A 14 31.67 10.69 -22.21
C ASP A 14 32.81 10.04 -21.43
N ASP A 15 32.48 9.24 -20.41
CA ASP A 15 33.44 8.53 -19.56
C ASP A 15 33.46 7.02 -19.85
N LEU A 16 32.88 6.54 -20.96
CA LEU A 16 32.76 5.11 -21.27
C LEU A 16 33.13 4.84 -22.75
N PRO A 17 34.42 4.87 -23.11
CA PRO A 17 34.86 4.79 -24.51
C PRO A 17 34.49 3.47 -25.21
N GLN A 18 34.59 2.32 -24.53
CA GLN A 18 34.33 1.03 -25.17
C GLN A 18 32.84 0.85 -25.47
N ILE A 19 31.97 1.26 -24.53
CA ILE A 19 30.52 1.23 -24.76
C ILE A 19 30.13 2.22 -25.86
N THR A 20 30.81 3.36 -25.93
CA THR A 20 30.61 4.37 -26.98
C THR A 20 30.95 3.81 -28.35
N ASP A 21 32.07 3.11 -28.48
CA ASP A 21 32.50 2.52 -29.74
C ASP A 21 31.57 1.37 -30.16
N ALA A 22 31.23 0.44 -29.25
CA ALA A 22 30.28 -0.64 -29.53
C ALA A 22 28.87 -0.11 -29.92
N PHE A 23 28.47 1.06 -29.39
CA PHE A 23 27.22 1.71 -29.80
C PHE A 23 27.34 2.34 -31.20
N ARG A 24 28.47 2.98 -31.52
CA ARG A 24 28.73 3.57 -32.84
C ARG A 24 28.81 2.52 -33.94
N GLU A 25 29.38 1.37 -33.64
CA GLU A 25 29.49 0.22 -34.55
C GLU A 25 28.17 -0.53 -34.73
N GLY A 26 27.14 -0.19 -33.93
CA GLY A 26 25.81 -0.78 -34.02
C GLY A 26 25.69 -2.15 -33.34
N GLU A 27 26.72 -2.59 -32.62
CA GLU A 27 26.74 -3.87 -31.90
C GLU A 27 25.80 -3.84 -30.67
N LEU A 28 25.58 -2.66 -30.11
CA LEU A 28 24.66 -2.43 -28.99
C LEU A 28 23.49 -1.55 -29.42
N SER A 29 22.27 -1.94 -29.01
CA SER A 29 21.10 -1.08 -29.14
C SER A 29 21.06 -0.02 -28.04
N TYR A 30 20.41 1.12 -28.29
CA TYR A 30 20.25 2.20 -27.31
C TYR A 30 19.67 1.71 -25.98
N SER A 31 18.73 0.76 -26.00
CA SER A 31 18.14 0.17 -24.79
C SER A 31 19.15 -0.61 -23.95
N LYS A 32 20.08 -1.32 -24.60
CA LYS A 32 21.19 -2.02 -23.91
C LYS A 32 22.16 -1.01 -23.31
N VAL A 33 22.60 -0.02 -24.10
CA VAL A 33 23.49 1.07 -23.66
C VAL A 33 22.90 1.80 -22.45
N ARG A 34 21.63 2.24 -22.52
CA ARG A 34 20.94 2.92 -21.42
C ARG A 34 20.80 2.06 -20.16
N ALA A 35 20.77 0.74 -20.30
CA ALA A 35 20.76 -0.16 -19.16
C ALA A 35 22.15 -0.28 -18.53
N ILE A 36 23.17 -0.66 -19.31
CA ILE A 36 24.52 -0.95 -18.78
C ILE A 36 25.24 0.29 -18.26
N THR A 37 25.04 1.46 -18.87
CA THR A 37 25.63 2.75 -18.44
C THR A 37 25.23 3.16 -17.01
N ARG A 38 24.23 2.52 -16.41
CA ARG A 38 23.83 2.76 -15.01
C ARG A 38 24.75 2.12 -13.97
N ILE A 39 25.55 1.13 -14.38
CA ILE A 39 26.50 0.39 -13.52
C ILE A 39 27.90 0.31 -14.13
N ALA A 40 28.04 0.70 -15.39
CA ALA A 40 29.32 0.70 -16.07
C ALA A 40 30.29 1.68 -15.42
N THR A 41 31.51 1.20 -15.26
CA THR A 41 32.70 1.97 -14.88
C THR A 41 33.77 1.64 -15.90
N TRP A 42 34.81 2.49 -16.00
CA TRP A 42 35.93 2.28 -16.93
C TRP A 42 36.50 0.85 -16.92
N ASP A 43 36.56 0.23 -15.73
CA ASP A 43 37.12 -1.11 -15.55
C ASP A 43 36.16 -2.25 -15.91
N THR A 44 34.86 -1.97 -16.05
CA THR A 44 33.79 -2.99 -16.22
C THR A 44 33.10 -2.92 -17.58
N GLU A 45 33.52 -2.01 -18.46
CA GLU A 45 32.89 -1.82 -19.77
C GLU A 45 32.90 -3.10 -20.61
N ALA A 46 34.06 -3.72 -20.78
CA ALA A 46 34.23 -4.92 -21.61
C ALA A 46 33.28 -6.05 -21.18
N GLU A 47 33.24 -6.37 -19.88
CA GLU A 47 32.37 -7.43 -19.34
C GLU A 47 30.88 -7.12 -19.56
N LEU A 48 30.48 -5.85 -19.42
CA LEU A 48 29.10 -5.42 -19.62
C LEU A 48 28.70 -5.41 -21.10
N ILE A 49 29.64 -5.14 -22.01
CA ILE A 49 29.43 -5.22 -23.46
C ILE A 49 29.20 -6.68 -23.87
N GLU A 50 30.07 -7.60 -23.44
CA GLU A 50 29.94 -9.04 -23.75
C GLU A 50 28.59 -9.59 -23.25
N LEU A 51 28.23 -9.28 -22.01
CA LEU A 51 26.94 -9.65 -21.44
C LEU A 51 25.78 -9.06 -22.26
N ALA A 52 25.86 -7.78 -22.62
CA ALA A 52 24.82 -7.11 -23.36
C ALA A 52 24.66 -7.67 -24.78
N GLN A 53 25.74 -8.07 -25.44
CA GLN A 53 25.70 -8.72 -26.75
C GLN A 53 25.04 -10.11 -26.66
N ALA A 54 25.34 -10.89 -25.62
CA ALA A 54 24.83 -12.24 -25.44
C ALA A 54 23.36 -12.32 -24.99
N THR A 55 22.73 -11.21 -24.60
CA THR A 55 21.38 -11.20 -23.99
C THR A 55 20.44 -10.15 -24.58
N THR A 56 19.16 -10.20 -24.20
CA THR A 56 18.16 -9.20 -24.61
C THR A 56 18.26 -7.94 -23.76
N ALA A 57 17.83 -6.80 -24.29
CA ALA A 57 17.82 -5.54 -23.54
C ALA A 57 16.98 -5.63 -22.24
N GLU A 58 15.91 -6.43 -22.25
CA GLU A 58 15.08 -6.68 -21.06
C GLU A 58 15.85 -7.47 -19.99
N HIS A 59 16.54 -8.55 -20.38
CA HIS A 59 17.34 -9.34 -19.45
C HIS A 59 18.50 -8.52 -18.87
N VAL A 60 19.19 -7.72 -19.69
CA VAL A 60 20.21 -6.77 -19.23
C VAL A 60 19.60 -5.79 -18.22
N ALA A 61 18.46 -5.17 -18.53
CA ALA A 61 17.81 -4.23 -17.63
C ALA A 61 17.42 -4.87 -16.29
N LYS A 62 16.97 -6.13 -16.30
CA LYS A 62 16.64 -6.89 -15.09
C LYS A 62 17.90 -7.17 -14.26
N LEU A 63 18.99 -7.60 -14.89
CA LEU A 63 20.26 -7.86 -14.20
C LEU A 63 20.85 -6.58 -13.59
N VAL A 64 20.88 -5.48 -14.36
CA VAL A 64 21.35 -4.17 -13.88
C VAL A 64 20.55 -3.71 -12.68
N ARG A 65 19.21 -3.85 -12.71
CA ARG A 65 18.35 -3.51 -11.55
C ARG A 65 18.71 -4.35 -10.33
N ALA A 66 18.86 -5.67 -10.51
CA ALA A 66 19.23 -6.57 -9.42
C ALA A 66 20.61 -6.22 -8.82
N ARG A 67 21.61 -5.92 -9.67
CA ARG A 67 22.94 -5.51 -9.23
C ARG A 67 22.90 -4.20 -8.45
N ARG A 68 22.24 -3.17 -9.00
CA ARG A 68 22.06 -1.90 -8.29
C ARG A 68 21.36 -2.07 -6.95
N GLN A 69 20.33 -2.92 -6.90
CA GLN A 69 19.64 -3.23 -5.65
C GLN A 69 20.59 -3.88 -4.65
N ALA A 70 21.41 -4.85 -5.07
CA ALA A 70 22.40 -5.50 -4.22
C ALA A 70 23.48 -4.51 -3.73
N ASP A 71 23.96 -3.63 -4.60
CA ASP A 71 24.93 -2.59 -4.24
C ASP A 71 24.33 -1.59 -3.24
N HIS A 72 23.07 -1.19 -3.43
CA HIS A 72 22.34 -0.34 -2.49
C HIS A 72 22.12 -1.02 -1.14
N LEU A 73 21.83 -2.32 -1.10
CA LEU A 73 21.66 -3.08 0.14
C LEU A 73 23.00 -3.33 0.86
N SER A 74 24.09 -3.49 0.11
CA SER A 74 25.44 -3.74 0.64
C SER A 74 26.15 -2.46 1.08
N ALA A 75 25.59 -1.29 0.77
CA ALA A 75 26.18 -0.01 1.16
C ALA A 75 26.21 0.13 2.69
N PRO A 76 27.34 0.56 3.28
CA PRO A 76 27.40 0.87 4.71
C PRO A 76 26.31 1.86 5.10
N GLY A 77 25.47 1.50 6.08
CA GLY A 77 24.35 2.33 6.53
C GLY A 77 23.06 2.16 5.74
N ALA A 78 22.98 1.27 4.75
CA ALA A 78 21.72 1.00 4.02
C ALA A 78 20.59 0.53 4.94
N ALA A 79 20.90 -0.35 5.90
CA ALA A 79 19.94 -0.80 6.91
C ALA A 79 19.50 0.35 7.83
N LEU A 80 20.45 1.19 8.27
CA LEU A 80 20.15 2.37 9.09
C LEU A 80 19.27 3.36 8.32
N ASN A 81 19.56 3.62 7.05
CA ASN A 81 18.76 4.49 6.17
C ASN A 81 17.36 3.93 5.92
N ALA A 82 17.20 2.61 5.70
CA ALA A 82 15.89 1.99 5.60
C ALA A 82 15.10 2.13 6.92
N TRP A 83 15.79 2.04 8.05
CA TRP A 83 15.20 2.16 9.38
C TRP A 83 14.83 3.61 9.74
N THR A 84 15.63 4.61 9.37
CA THR A 84 15.37 6.03 9.65
C THR A 84 14.30 6.63 8.73
N HIS A 85 14.15 6.12 7.52
CA HIS A 85 13.12 6.56 6.57
C HIS A 85 11.82 5.75 6.65
N ARG A 86 11.65 4.94 7.69
CA ARG A 86 10.39 4.22 7.89
C ARG A 86 9.28 5.23 8.19
N HIS A 87 8.16 5.09 7.48
CA HIS A 87 6.97 5.90 7.71
C HIS A 87 5.75 5.12 7.26
N LEU A 88 4.63 5.39 7.89
CA LEU A 88 3.31 4.98 7.44
C LEU A 88 2.43 6.22 7.60
N GLY A 89 2.10 6.86 6.48
CA GLY A 89 1.13 7.93 6.39
C GLY A 89 -0.23 7.39 5.98
N TYR A 90 -1.25 8.21 6.20
CA TYR A 90 -2.57 8.00 5.64
C TYR A 90 -3.20 9.35 5.30
N HIS A 91 -4.12 9.32 4.34
CA HIS A 91 -4.99 10.45 4.05
C HIS A 91 -6.37 9.95 3.64
N VAL A 92 -7.39 10.77 3.92
CA VAL A 92 -8.77 10.50 3.53
C VAL A 92 -8.97 11.05 2.12
N ALA A 93 -9.41 10.19 1.21
CA ALA A 93 -9.72 10.54 -0.17
C ALA A 93 -11.11 11.21 -0.25
N THR A 94 -11.41 11.82 -1.40
CA THR A 94 -12.65 12.58 -1.60
C THR A 94 -13.91 11.72 -1.57
N ASP A 95 -13.77 10.40 -1.72
CA ASP A 95 -14.86 9.42 -1.61
C ASP A 95 -15.06 8.90 -0.18
N GLY A 96 -14.32 9.44 0.80
CA GLY A 96 -14.34 9.02 2.19
C GLY A 96 -13.49 7.76 2.48
N SER A 97 -12.84 7.18 1.47
CA SER A 97 -11.92 6.05 1.67
C SER A 97 -10.57 6.52 2.24
N VAL A 98 -9.87 5.66 2.98
CA VAL A 98 -8.55 5.98 3.54
C VAL A 98 -7.46 5.34 2.70
N VAL A 99 -6.53 6.16 2.20
CA VAL A 99 -5.35 5.72 1.46
C VAL A 99 -4.16 5.68 2.39
N PHE A 100 -3.53 4.51 2.48
CA PHE A 100 -2.30 4.31 3.24
C PHE A 100 -1.09 4.35 2.30
N ASP A 101 -0.05 5.07 2.70
CA ASP A 101 1.25 5.07 2.03
C ASP A 101 2.36 4.88 3.06
N GLY A 102 3.39 4.13 2.71
CA GLY A 102 4.44 3.90 3.69
C GLY A 102 5.62 3.12 3.17
N ARG A 103 6.74 3.30 3.87
CA ARG A 103 7.97 2.55 3.69
C ARG A 103 8.32 1.90 5.01
N VAL A 104 8.54 0.59 4.97
CA VAL A 104 9.00 -0.19 6.12
C VAL A 104 10.33 -0.87 5.82
N PRO A 105 11.16 -1.16 6.85
CA PRO A 105 12.31 -2.03 6.72
C PRO A 105 11.91 -3.41 6.18
N ALA A 106 12.85 -4.09 5.52
CA ALA A 106 12.58 -5.34 4.83
C ALA A 106 12.03 -6.43 5.78
N GLU A 107 12.51 -6.47 7.02
CA GLU A 107 12.12 -7.44 8.04
C GLU A 107 10.66 -7.22 8.46
N MET A 108 10.27 -5.97 8.69
CA MET A 108 8.89 -5.58 9.01
C MET A 108 7.97 -5.83 7.81
N GLY A 109 8.41 -5.48 6.60
CA GLY A 109 7.67 -5.74 5.37
C GLY A 109 7.43 -7.23 5.13
N ALA A 110 8.45 -8.07 5.34
CA ALA A 110 8.32 -9.52 5.20
C ALA A 110 7.30 -10.10 6.18
N MET A 111 7.32 -9.63 7.43
CA MET A 111 6.34 -10.00 8.45
C MET A 111 4.92 -9.56 8.06
N LEU A 112 4.75 -8.31 7.65
CA LEU A 112 3.46 -7.74 7.23
C LEU A 112 2.87 -8.47 6.02
N LEU A 113 3.68 -8.72 4.98
CA LEU A 113 3.25 -9.46 3.80
C LEU A 113 2.82 -10.89 4.14
N LYS A 114 3.56 -11.58 5.02
CA LYS A 114 3.19 -12.93 5.47
C LYS A 114 1.91 -12.93 6.30
N ALA A 115 1.69 -11.91 7.13
CA ALA A 115 0.46 -11.74 7.88
C ALA A 115 -0.74 -11.47 6.96
N LEU A 116 -0.59 -10.59 5.97
CA LEU A 116 -1.61 -10.29 4.96
C LEU A 116 -1.98 -11.53 4.14
N GLU A 117 -1.00 -12.31 3.71
CA GLU A 117 -1.23 -13.56 2.97
C GLU A 117 -2.02 -14.55 3.83
N ARG A 118 -1.64 -14.70 5.11
CA ARG A 118 -2.35 -15.59 6.03
C ARG A 118 -3.77 -15.14 6.33
N ALA A 119 -4.00 -13.83 6.51
CA ALA A 119 -5.34 -13.27 6.71
C ALA A 119 -6.20 -13.38 5.44
N SER A 120 -5.62 -13.19 4.26
CA SER A 120 -6.32 -13.38 2.97
C SER A 120 -6.75 -14.84 2.78
N GLU A 121 -5.88 -15.80 3.13
CA GLU A 121 -6.20 -17.23 3.04
C GLU A 121 -7.27 -17.63 4.07
N TRP A 122 -7.24 -17.03 5.25
CA TRP A 122 -8.28 -17.23 6.26
C TRP A 122 -9.65 -16.75 5.78
N LEU A 123 -9.72 -15.58 5.13
CA LEU A 123 -10.94 -15.08 4.46
C LEU A 123 -11.42 -15.99 3.33
N ARG A 124 -10.52 -16.80 2.74
CA ARG A 124 -10.86 -17.78 1.69
C ARG A 124 -11.52 -19.04 2.24
N SER A 125 -11.17 -19.46 3.46
CA SER A 125 -11.74 -20.66 4.09
C SER A 125 -13.21 -20.43 4.49
N GLU A 126 -14.10 -21.33 4.05
CA GLU A 126 -15.56 -21.15 3.96
C GLU A 126 -16.35 -20.98 5.28
N ASP A 127 -15.71 -20.91 6.45
CA ASP A 127 -16.41 -20.94 7.75
C ASP A 127 -16.63 -19.57 8.44
N GLN A 128 -16.09 -18.44 7.94
CA GLN A 128 -16.28 -17.12 8.61
C GLN A 128 -16.52 -15.93 7.66
N ALA A 129 -17.05 -16.18 6.45
CA ALA A 129 -17.18 -15.18 5.40
C ALA A 129 -18.62 -14.64 5.20
N GLU A 130 -19.56 -14.92 6.11
CA GLU A 130 -20.98 -14.55 5.94
C GLU A 130 -21.23 -13.02 5.85
N PRO A 131 -20.65 -12.14 6.71
CA PRO A 131 -20.95 -10.71 6.65
C PRO A 131 -20.33 -10.01 5.43
N TRP A 132 -19.12 -10.43 5.02
CA TRP A 132 -18.38 -9.84 3.90
C TRP A 132 -18.84 -10.36 2.53
N ARG A 133 -19.11 -11.68 2.40
CA ARG A 133 -19.65 -12.25 1.15
C ARG A 133 -21.02 -11.66 0.83
N ALA A 134 -21.88 -11.41 1.82
CA ALA A 134 -23.18 -10.79 1.60
C ALA A 134 -23.10 -9.35 1.02
N PHE A 135 -21.98 -8.64 1.25
CA PHE A 135 -21.70 -7.34 0.64
C PHE A 135 -21.11 -7.49 -0.76
N CYS A 136 -20.13 -8.37 -0.95
CA CYS A 136 -19.57 -8.66 -2.28
C CYS A 136 -20.61 -9.25 -3.24
N ASP A 137 -21.57 -10.04 -2.76
CA ASP A 137 -22.66 -10.63 -3.55
C ASP A 137 -23.65 -9.58 -4.11
N ARG A 138 -23.66 -8.35 -3.59
CA ARG A 138 -24.42 -7.22 -4.17
C ARG A 138 -23.67 -6.53 -5.31
N VAL A 139 -22.35 -6.73 -5.40
CA VAL A 139 -21.54 -6.29 -6.53
C VAL A 139 -21.56 -7.45 -7.53
N PRO A 140 -22.16 -7.32 -8.72
CA PRO A 140 -22.18 -8.40 -9.70
C PRO A 140 -20.76 -8.91 -9.95
N ASP A 141 -20.54 -10.22 -9.88
CA ASP A 141 -19.24 -10.86 -10.07
C ASP A 141 -18.63 -10.54 -11.46
N GLU A 142 -19.47 -10.15 -12.42
CA GLU A 142 -19.10 -9.66 -13.76
C GLU A 142 -18.51 -8.23 -13.77
N ALA A 143 -18.61 -7.47 -12.67
CA ALA A 143 -18.21 -6.06 -12.60
C ALA A 143 -16.76 -5.85 -12.16
N VAL A 144 -16.10 -6.84 -11.56
CA VAL A 144 -14.74 -6.70 -11.01
C VAL A 144 -13.74 -7.59 -11.76
N PRO A 145 -12.80 -7.01 -12.52
CA PRO A 145 -11.74 -7.76 -13.19
C PRO A 145 -10.98 -8.69 -12.23
N GLU A 146 -10.65 -9.90 -12.66
CA GLU A 146 -9.86 -10.89 -11.89
C GLU A 146 -8.56 -10.30 -11.31
N LYS A 147 -7.95 -9.35 -12.03
CA LYS A 147 -6.75 -8.62 -11.60
C LYS A 147 -6.95 -7.76 -10.35
N GLN A 148 -8.18 -7.32 -10.06
CA GLN A 148 -8.55 -6.48 -8.91
C GLN A 148 -8.95 -7.29 -7.67
N GLN A 149 -9.28 -8.57 -7.82
CA GLN A 149 -9.67 -9.42 -6.69
C GLN A 149 -8.54 -9.60 -5.67
N ALA A 150 -7.30 -9.78 -6.13
CA ALA A 150 -6.15 -9.95 -5.23
C ALA A 150 -5.83 -8.68 -4.41
N PRO A 151 -5.82 -7.46 -5.00
CA PRO A 151 -5.76 -6.21 -4.23
C PRO A 151 -6.90 -6.02 -3.23
N MET A 152 -8.15 -6.28 -3.61
CA MET A 152 -9.31 -6.14 -2.71
C MET A 152 -9.17 -7.04 -1.48
N ARG A 153 -8.84 -8.32 -1.68
CA ARG A 153 -8.63 -9.26 -0.57
C ARG A 153 -7.51 -8.85 0.38
N ARG A 154 -6.46 -8.20 -0.14
CA ARG A 154 -5.38 -7.66 0.72
C ARG A 154 -5.88 -6.49 1.57
N ALA A 155 -6.78 -5.66 1.06
CA ALA A 155 -7.40 -4.60 1.85
C ALA A 155 -8.27 -5.20 2.97
N ASP A 156 -9.07 -6.22 2.65
CA ASP A 156 -9.91 -6.92 3.64
C ASP A 156 -9.06 -7.62 4.70
N ALA A 157 -7.98 -8.28 4.28
CA ALA A 157 -7.02 -8.91 5.17
C ALA A 157 -6.37 -7.92 6.13
N LEU A 158 -6.09 -6.69 5.69
CA LEU A 158 -5.57 -5.63 6.53
C LEU A 158 -6.59 -5.21 7.60
N ALA A 159 -7.88 -5.11 7.24
CA ALA A 159 -8.95 -4.82 8.19
C ALA A 159 -9.07 -5.91 9.26
N VAL A 160 -9.03 -7.20 8.87
CA VAL A 160 -9.03 -8.34 9.81
C VAL A 160 -7.83 -8.28 10.75
N MET A 161 -6.64 -7.91 10.25
CA MET A 161 -5.46 -7.76 11.10
C MET A 161 -5.67 -6.67 12.18
N ALA A 162 -6.24 -5.52 11.79
CA ALA A 162 -6.54 -4.43 12.71
C ALA A 162 -7.62 -4.86 13.73
N GLU A 163 -8.71 -5.47 13.27
CA GLU A 163 -9.78 -5.97 14.13
C GLU A 163 -9.26 -6.96 15.19
N ARG A 164 -8.40 -7.92 14.80
CA ARG A 164 -7.82 -8.89 15.74
C ARG A 164 -6.87 -8.25 16.75
N PHE A 165 -6.18 -7.17 16.36
CA PHE A 165 -5.36 -6.39 17.29
C PHE A 165 -6.24 -5.62 18.27
N LEU A 166 -7.30 -4.96 17.79
CA LEU A 166 -8.26 -4.26 18.64
C LEU A 166 -9.00 -5.23 19.57
N ALA A 167 -9.34 -6.43 19.12
CA ALA A 167 -9.98 -7.44 19.96
C ALA A 167 -9.07 -8.00 21.07
N ARG A 168 -7.75 -7.81 20.98
CA ARG A 168 -6.76 -8.28 21.96
C ARG A 168 -6.03 -7.10 22.59
N VAL A 169 -6.63 -6.54 23.64
CA VAL A 169 -5.96 -5.53 24.48
C VAL A 169 -4.73 -6.18 25.15
N PRO A 170 -3.53 -5.57 25.09
CA PRO A 170 -2.39 -5.98 25.91
C PRO A 170 -2.72 -5.79 27.41
N GLU A 171 -2.38 -6.76 28.25
CA GLU A 171 -2.66 -6.80 29.71
C GLU A 171 -2.25 -5.53 30.52
N ALA A 172 -1.48 -4.61 29.93
CA ALA A 172 -0.98 -3.40 30.58
C ALA A 172 -2.04 -2.29 30.79
N ASP A 173 -3.25 -2.44 30.27
CA ASP A 173 -4.29 -1.41 30.27
C ASP A 173 -5.60 -2.00 30.85
N GLU A 174 -5.58 -2.54 32.06
CA GLU A 174 -6.76 -3.18 32.71
C GLU A 174 -7.82 -2.19 33.23
N SER A 175 -7.59 -0.88 33.18
CA SER A 175 -8.45 0.11 33.88
C SER A 175 -9.66 0.63 33.10
N LEU A 176 -9.94 0.13 31.89
CA LEU A 176 -11.10 0.56 31.08
C LEU A 176 -11.84 -0.67 30.54
N ASN A 177 -13.16 -0.68 30.55
CA ASN A 177 -13.94 -1.82 30.05
C ASN A 177 -13.63 -2.04 28.55
N THR A 178 -13.44 -3.30 28.12
CA THR A 178 -13.14 -3.67 26.71
C THR A 178 -14.19 -3.14 25.73
N ALA A 179 -15.43 -2.94 26.20
CA ALA A 179 -16.52 -2.39 25.40
C ALA A 179 -16.43 -0.87 25.14
N ASP A 180 -15.73 -0.11 25.99
CA ASP A 180 -15.69 1.37 25.92
C ASP A 180 -14.51 1.92 25.11
N ARG A 181 -13.57 1.05 24.67
CA ARG A 181 -12.30 1.48 24.04
C ARG A 181 -12.27 1.44 22.51
N TYR A 182 -13.31 0.90 21.87
CA TYR A 182 -13.37 0.70 20.42
C TYR A 182 -14.65 1.27 19.79
N LEU A 183 -15.19 2.35 20.36
CA LEU A 183 -16.35 3.02 19.79
C LEU A 183 -15.89 3.82 18.57
N ILE A 184 -16.31 3.40 17.38
CA ILE A 184 -16.28 4.27 16.20
C ILE A 184 -17.52 5.15 16.30
N THR A 185 -17.34 6.39 16.74
CA THR A 185 -18.42 7.37 16.78
C THR A 185 -18.67 7.88 15.37
N VAL A 186 -19.84 7.58 14.82
CA VAL A 186 -20.31 8.13 13.56
C VAL A 186 -21.42 9.13 13.88
N HIS A 187 -21.18 10.40 13.55
CA HIS A 187 -22.21 11.42 13.57
C HIS A 187 -22.99 11.31 12.27
N ALA A 188 -24.24 10.89 12.35
CA ALA A 188 -25.15 10.86 11.21
C ALA A 188 -26.50 11.46 11.64
N PRO A 189 -27.14 12.31 10.83
CA PRO A 189 -28.49 12.75 11.13
C PRO A 189 -29.41 11.52 11.17
N ALA A 190 -30.32 11.48 12.14
CA ALA A 190 -31.25 10.35 12.31
C ALA A 190 -32.06 10.04 11.04
N GLU A 191 -32.23 11.07 10.20
CA GLU A 191 -32.87 11.00 8.90
C GLU A 191 -32.04 10.25 7.86
N ALA A 192 -30.71 10.08 7.97
CA ALA A 192 -29.90 9.35 6.98
C ALA A 192 -29.92 7.81 7.15
N LEU A 193 -30.45 7.30 8.27
CA LEU A 193 -30.46 5.89 8.63
C LEU A 193 -31.52 5.01 7.91
N PRO A 194 -32.75 5.49 7.62
CA PRO A 194 -33.74 4.70 6.90
C PRO A 194 -33.30 4.38 5.47
N GLU A 195 -33.65 3.18 4.99
CA GLU A 195 -33.23 2.59 3.71
C GLU A 195 -33.51 3.46 2.46
N HIS A 196 -34.43 4.44 2.57
CA HIS A 196 -34.89 5.32 1.48
C HIS A 196 -34.90 6.82 1.83
N ALA A 197 -34.18 7.25 2.86
CA ALA A 197 -34.24 8.64 3.24
C ALA A 197 -33.47 9.57 2.30
N ALA A 198 -34.00 10.79 2.12
CA ALA A 198 -33.35 11.84 1.37
C ALA A 198 -32.02 12.21 2.05
N ILE A 199 -30.93 12.19 1.29
CA ILE A 199 -29.62 12.60 1.78
C ILE A 199 -29.67 14.12 1.92
N ASP A 200 -29.65 14.63 3.15
CA ASP A 200 -29.42 16.04 3.35
C ASP A 200 -27.94 16.33 3.06
N HIS A 201 -27.68 17.17 2.05
CA HIS A 201 -26.31 17.49 1.63
C HIS A 201 -25.64 18.51 2.57
N GLU A 202 -26.42 19.13 3.47
CA GLU A 202 -25.90 20.12 4.42
C GLU A 202 -25.27 19.49 5.68
N ASP A 203 -25.59 18.23 6.01
CA ASP A 203 -25.01 17.50 7.16
C ASP A 203 -24.74 16.02 6.82
N PRO A 204 -23.68 15.71 6.05
CA PRO A 204 -23.36 14.35 5.67
C PRO A 204 -22.82 13.55 6.87
N PRO A 205 -23.02 12.22 6.89
CA PRO A 205 -22.48 11.40 7.96
C PRO A 205 -20.96 11.55 8.04
N GLN A 206 -20.42 11.72 9.24
CA GLN A 206 -19.00 11.91 9.47
C GLN A 206 -18.51 11.09 10.66
N PHE A 207 -17.26 10.64 10.58
CA PHE A 207 -16.56 10.04 11.72
C PHE A 207 -16.12 11.13 12.71
N GLU A 208 -15.77 10.74 13.93
CA GLU A 208 -15.29 11.66 14.99
C GLU A 208 -14.11 12.55 14.56
N ASP A 209 -13.29 12.08 13.62
CA ASP A 209 -12.16 12.84 13.06
C ASP A 209 -12.57 13.84 11.96
N GLY A 210 -13.87 13.98 11.68
CA GLY A 210 -14.44 14.87 10.67
C GLY A 210 -14.42 14.29 9.24
N SER A 211 -14.00 13.03 9.07
CA SER A 211 -14.01 12.36 7.77
C SER A 211 -15.43 12.07 7.33
N VAL A 212 -15.81 12.56 6.15
CA VAL A 212 -17.14 12.30 5.58
C VAL A 212 -17.26 10.83 5.16
N ALA A 213 -18.31 10.17 5.63
CA ALA A 213 -18.67 8.80 5.31
C ALA A 213 -19.86 8.76 4.35
N ALA A 214 -19.83 7.84 3.39
CA ALA A 214 -21.02 7.58 2.58
C ALA A 214 -22.14 7.01 3.47
N PRO A 215 -23.42 7.43 3.30
CA PRO A 215 -24.54 6.92 4.09
C PRO A 215 -24.67 5.39 4.08
N GLU A 216 -24.31 4.75 2.96
CA GLU A 216 -24.30 3.29 2.84
C GLU A 216 -23.21 2.64 3.70
N THR A 217 -22.05 3.29 3.87
CA THR A 217 -20.98 2.85 4.79
C THR A 217 -21.46 2.88 6.24
N VAL A 218 -22.19 3.93 6.63
CA VAL A 218 -22.75 4.07 8.00
C VAL A 218 -23.81 3.02 8.27
N ARG A 219 -24.74 2.80 7.32
CA ARG A 219 -25.76 1.74 7.44
C ARG A 219 -25.12 0.36 7.62
N ARG A 220 -24.06 0.07 6.86
CA ARG A 220 -23.32 -1.19 7.02
C ARG A 220 -22.72 -1.33 8.41
N LEU A 221 -22.08 -0.28 8.93
CA LEU A 221 -21.53 -0.27 10.29
C LEU A 221 -22.61 -0.52 11.34
N CYS A 222 -23.83 0.01 11.16
CA CYS A 222 -24.96 -0.24 12.04
C CYS A 222 -25.49 -1.69 11.99
N CYS A 223 -25.31 -2.41 10.88
CA CYS A 223 -25.72 -3.82 10.77
C CYS A 223 -24.75 -4.78 11.47
N ASP A 224 -23.45 -4.44 11.49
CA ASP A 224 -22.38 -5.32 11.98
C ASP A 224 -21.95 -5.00 13.42
N ALA A 225 -22.41 -3.89 14.01
CA ALA A 225 -22.03 -3.44 15.34
C ALA A 225 -23.22 -3.11 16.25
N ALA A 226 -23.01 -3.18 17.57
CA ALA A 226 -23.96 -2.66 18.53
C ALA A 226 -24.00 -1.13 18.44
N VAL A 227 -25.13 -0.58 17.99
CA VAL A 227 -25.33 0.87 17.88
C VAL A 227 -25.70 1.43 19.25
N VAL A 228 -24.86 2.32 19.77
CA VAL A 228 -25.18 3.14 20.94
C VAL A 228 -25.64 4.50 20.43
N LEU A 229 -26.89 4.86 20.70
CA LEU A 229 -27.43 6.18 20.39
C LEU A 229 -27.20 7.10 21.59
N PRO A 230 -26.21 8.01 21.57
CA PRO A 230 -26.14 9.06 22.56
C PRO A 230 -27.36 9.97 22.39
N VAL A 231 -28.26 9.96 23.36
CA VAL A 231 -29.33 10.95 23.45
C VAL A 231 -28.72 12.22 24.02
N ASP A 232 -28.47 13.20 23.17
CA ASP A 232 -28.08 14.53 23.63
C ASP A 232 -29.31 15.21 24.23
N ILE A 233 -29.46 15.09 25.55
CA ILE A 233 -30.48 15.83 26.29
C ILE A 233 -29.96 17.25 26.35
N GLY A 234 -30.31 18.05 25.35
CA GLY A 234 -29.92 19.45 25.23
C GLY A 234 -30.13 20.20 26.55
N ALA A 235 -29.06 20.32 27.33
CA ALA A 235 -29.00 21.22 28.44
C ALA A 235 -28.75 22.61 27.84
N GLY A 236 -29.84 23.29 27.49
CA GLY A 236 -29.81 24.73 27.25
C GLY A 236 -29.27 25.40 28.51
N ILE A 237 -28.04 25.88 28.44
CA ILE A 237 -27.50 26.83 29.39
C ILE A 237 -27.88 28.21 28.84
N GLU A 238 -29.00 28.75 29.32
CA GLU A 238 -29.17 30.21 29.48
C GLU A 238 -28.77 30.58 30.91
#